data_AF-A0AAV7ABU9-F1
#
_entry.id   AF-A0AAV7ABU9-F1
#
_cell.length_a   1.000
_cell.length_b   1.000
_cell.length_c   1.000
_cell.angle_alpha   90.00
_cell.angle_beta   90.00
_cell.angle_gamma   90.00
#
_symmetry.space_group_name_H-M   'P 1'
#
loop_
_entity.id
_entity.type
_entity.pdbx_description
1 polymer ?
#
loop_
_entity_poly.entity_id
_entity_poly.type
_entity_poly.pdbx_seq_one_letter_code
_entity_poly.pdbx_strand_id
1 'polypeptide(L)'
;MNELQKKIKDTTHKMMSCVAELSMQQANCMKLQHEMREKEKFLQKCYTRMKEGLPPSEEMEQEWKRLLHEERRRRHEKEEKARAEEEDEQHILPNGIYTTAEQRPNAYIPEDESALPLPRPYGALAPFKPSEPCSNMRHIRKPMIRPIEI
;
A
#
# COMPACT_ATOMS: atom_id res chain seq x y z
N MET A 1 -45.73 -33.09 -78.45
CA MET A 1 -45.10 -33.21 -77.11
C MET A 1 -45.87 -32.33 -76.15
N ASN A 2 -46.42 -32.94 -75.09
CA ASN A 2 -47.71 -32.60 -74.47
C ASN A 2 -47.65 -31.43 -73.47
N GLU A 3 -48.57 -30.46 -73.53
CA GLU A 3 -48.68 -29.35 -72.55
C GLU A 3 -48.79 -29.83 -71.09
N LEU A 4 -49.44 -30.97 -70.89
CA LEU A 4 -49.55 -31.64 -69.58
C LEU A 4 -48.17 -31.96 -68.99
N GLN A 5 -47.22 -32.45 -69.80
CA GLN A 5 -45.86 -32.74 -69.32
C GLN A 5 -45.13 -31.46 -68.92
N LYS A 6 -45.39 -30.33 -69.59
CA LYS A 6 -44.83 -29.04 -69.22
C LYS A 6 -45.37 -28.57 -67.87
N LYS A 7 -46.69 -28.60 -67.67
CA LYS A 7 -47.33 -28.23 -66.39
C LYS A 7 -46.85 -29.09 -65.21
N ILE A 8 -46.65 -30.40 -65.44
CA ILE A 8 -46.08 -31.30 -64.41
C ILE A 8 -44.65 -30.88 -64.06
N LYS A 9 -43.79 -30.60 -65.06
CA LYS A 9 -42.42 -30.14 -64.79
C LYS A 9 -42.39 -28.80 -64.04
N ASP A 10 -43.24 -27.85 -64.43
CA ASP A 10 -43.32 -26.53 -63.79
C ASP A 10 -43.77 -26.64 -62.31
N THR A 11 -44.74 -27.51 -62.02
CA THR A 11 -45.19 -27.76 -60.63
C THR A 11 -44.12 -28.47 -59.81
N THR A 12 -43.43 -29.47 -60.36
CA THR A 12 -42.29 -30.12 -59.69
C THR A 12 -41.17 -29.12 -59.39
N HIS A 13 -40.85 -28.21 -60.32
CA HIS A 13 -39.84 -27.18 -60.10
C HIS A 13 -40.22 -26.22 -58.97
N LYS A 14 -41.48 -25.75 -58.94
CA LYS A 14 -41.99 -24.93 -57.84
C LYS A 14 -41.92 -25.67 -56.50
N MET A 15 -42.30 -26.94 -56.48
CA MET A 15 -42.21 -27.78 -55.28
C MET A 15 -40.76 -27.91 -54.80
N MET A 16 -39.81 -28.16 -55.69
CA MET A 16 -38.38 -28.21 -55.34
C MET A 16 -37.87 -26.88 -54.79
N SER A 17 -38.29 -25.74 -55.36
CA SER A 17 -37.95 -24.40 -54.83
C SER A 17 -38.45 -24.23 -53.41
N CYS A 18 -39.74 -24.54 -53.16
CA CYS A 18 -40.32 -24.45 -51.81
C CYS A 18 -39.64 -25.40 -50.81
N VAL A 19 -39.29 -26.62 -51.23
CA VAL A 19 -38.56 -27.58 -50.38
C VAL A 19 -37.16 -27.07 -50.06
N ALA A 20 -36.47 -26.47 -51.03
CA ALA A 20 -35.15 -25.87 -50.80
C ALA A 20 -35.22 -24.69 -49.83
N GLU A 21 -36.20 -23.81 -49.98
CA GLU A 21 -36.45 -22.69 -49.06
C GLU A 21 -36.75 -23.19 -47.64
N LEU A 22 -37.66 -24.17 -47.51
CA LEU A 22 -37.99 -24.78 -46.21
C LEU A 22 -36.77 -25.42 -45.57
N SER A 23 -35.96 -26.14 -46.33
CA SER A 23 -34.71 -26.75 -45.84
C SER A 23 -33.74 -25.69 -45.31
N MET A 24 -33.59 -24.57 -46.01
CA MET A 24 -32.75 -23.47 -45.57
C MET A 24 -33.27 -22.84 -44.26
N GLN A 25 -34.58 -22.65 -44.15
CA GLN A 25 -35.20 -22.13 -42.92
C GLN A 25 -35.07 -23.12 -41.76
N GLN A 26 -35.26 -24.42 -42.00
CA GLN A 26 -35.06 -25.46 -41.00
C GLN A 26 -33.62 -25.46 -40.48
N ALA A 27 -32.63 -25.36 -41.37
CA ALA A 27 -31.23 -25.26 -40.98
C ALA A 27 -30.96 -24.03 -40.10
N ASN A 28 -31.56 -22.88 -40.43
CA ASN A 28 -31.46 -21.68 -39.62
C ASN A 28 -32.13 -21.85 -38.24
N CYS A 29 -33.33 -22.43 -38.19
CA CYS A 29 -34.00 -22.74 -36.93
C CYS A 29 -33.16 -23.67 -36.04
N MET A 30 -32.54 -24.70 -36.62
CA MET A 30 -31.66 -25.62 -35.88
C MET A 30 -30.43 -24.90 -35.31
N LYS A 31 -29.80 -24.01 -36.09
CA LYS A 31 -28.67 -23.18 -35.60
C LYS A 31 -29.08 -22.29 -34.44
N LEU A 32 -30.19 -21.56 -34.58
CA LEU A 32 -30.69 -20.68 -33.52
C LEU A 32 -31.08 -21.45 -32.26
N GLN A 33 -31.71 -22.62 -32.40
CA GLN A 33 -32.00 -23.50 -31.26
C GLN A 33 -30.73 -23.99 -30.57
N HIS A 34 -29.68 -24.28 -31.33
CA HIS A 34 -28.40 -24.67 -30.76
C HIS A 34 -27.79 -23.51 -29.95
N GLU A 35 -27.71 -22.31 -30.53
CA GLU A 35 -27.19 -21.12 -29.85
C GLU A 35 -27.99 -20.78 -28.58
N MET A 36 -29.32 -20.90 -28.63
CA MET A 36 -30.18 -20.69 -27.47
C MET A 36 -29.81 -21.65 -26.34
N ARG A 37 -29.69 -22.95 -26.63
CA ARG A 37 -29.33 -23.98 -25.64
C ARG A 37 -27.93 -23.76 -25.07
N GLU A 38 -26.98 -23.32 -25.87
CA GLU A 38 -25.63 -22.99 -25.39
C GLU A 38 -25.64 -21.81 -24.42
N LYS A 39 -26.37 -20.74 -24.77
CA LYS A 39 -26.53 -19.56 -23.90
C LYS A 39 -27.28 -19.89 -22.62
N GLU A 40 -28.32 -20.71 -22.67
CA GLU A 40 -29.03 -21.18 -21.48
C GLU A 40 -28.10 -21.98 -20.56
N LYS A 41 -27.32 -22.91 -21.10
CA LYS A 41 -26.33 -23.68 -20.32
C LYS A 41 -25.29 -22.76 -19.69
N PHE A 42 -24.80 -21.78 -20.45
CA PHE A 42 -23.86 -20.79 -19.93
C PHE A 42 -24.47 -20.00 -18.76
N LEU A 43 -25.70 -19.49 -18.91
CA LEU A 43 -26.40 -18.78 -17.86
C LEU A 43 -26.63 -19.65 -16.61
N GLN A 44 -27.05 -20.90 -16.79
CA GLN A 44 -27.20 -21.84 -15.67
C GLN A 44 -25.88 -22.03 -14.92
N LYS A 45 -24.76 -22.19 -15.63
CA LYS A 45 -23.43 -22.25 -15.02
C LYS A 45 -23.12 -20.97 -14.23
N CYS A 46 -23.40 -19.80 -14.79
CA CYS A 46 -23.21 -18.51 -14.11
C CYS A 46 -24.03 -18.43 -12.82
N TYR A 47 -25.31 -18.83 -12.86
CA TYR A 47 -26.18 -18.84 -11.69
C TYR A 47 -25.69 -19.79 -10.60
N THR A 48 -25.23 -20.98 -10.96
CA THR A 48 -24.65 -21.94 -10.00
C THR A 48 -23.41 -21.36 -9.33
N ARG A 49 -22.47 -20.81 -10.11
CA ARG A 49 -21.26 -20.17 -9.56
C ARG A 49 -21.61 -19.00 -8.63
N MET A 50 -22.57 -18.18 -9.02
CA MET A 50 -23.03 -17.05 -8.21
C MET A 50 -23.66 -17.51 -6.88
N LYS A 51 -24.42 -18.61 -6.88
CA LYS A 51 -24.96 -19.22 -5.64
C LYS A 51 -23.86 -19.74 -4.72
N GLU A 52 -22.76 -20.22 -5.29
CA GLU A 52 -21.56 -20.66 -4.55
C GLU A 52 -20.68 -19.48 -4.09
N GLY A 53 -21.04 -18.23 -4.43
CA GLY A 53 -20.25 -17.03 -4.12
C GLY A 53 -19.02 -16.83 -5.01
N LEU A 54 -18.93 -17.57 -6.12
CA LEU A 54 -17.88 -17.44 -7.11
C LEU A 54 -18.26 -16.44 -8.22
N PRO A 55 -17.27 -15.89 -8.95
CA PRO A 55 -17.53 -15.06 -10.12
C PRO A 55 -18.39 -15.80 -11.16
N PRO A 56 -19.38 -15.12 -11.77
CA PRO A 56 -20.30 -15.75 -12.74
C PRO A 56 -19.60 -16.29 -14.00
N SER A 57 -18.52 -15.66 -14.45
CA SER A 57 -17.75 -16.05 -15.63
C SER A 57 -16.25 -15.98 -15.35
N GLU A 58 -15.47 -16.72 -16.13
CA GLU A 58 -14.00 -16.72 -16.06
C GLU A 58 -13.41 -15.35 -16.45
N GLU A 59 -14.00 -14.68 -17.45
CA GLU A 59 -13.61 -13.33 -17.85
C GLU A 59 -13.78 -12.34 -16.71
N MET A 60 -14.91 -12.43 -15.99
CA MET A 60 -15.18 -11.61 -14.80
C MET A 60 -14.18 -11.88 -13.68
N GLU A 61 -13.74 -13.14 -13.51
CA GLU A 61 -12.70 -13.47 -12.54
C GLU A 61 -11.35 -12.84 -12.91
N GLN A 62 -10.99 -12.83 -14.19
CA GLN A 62 -9.76 -12.20 -14.67
C GLN A 62 -9.80 -10.68 -14.51
N GLU A 63 -10.92 -10.04 -14.86
CA GLU A 63 -11.13 -8.61 -14.64
C GLU A 63 -11.05 -8.24 -13.17
N TRP A 64 -11.67 -9.04 -12.30
CA TRP A 64 -11.58 -8.86 -10.86
C TRP A 64 -10.14 -8.94 -10.34
N LYS A 65 -9.38 -9.95 -10.78
CA LYS A 65 -7.95 -10.07 -10.44
C LYS A 65 -7.16 -8.87 -10.93
N ARG A 66 -7.41 -8.39 -12.16
CA ARG A 66 -6.77 -7.20 -12.71
C ARG A 66 -7.03 -5.96 -11.83
N LEU A 67 -8.28 -5.72 -11.46
CA LEU A 67 -8.64 -4.60 -10.58
C LEU A 67 -7.96 -4.70 -9.21
N LEU A 68 -7.90 -5.89 -8.62
CA LEU A 68 -7.24 -6.11 -7.33
C LEU A 68 -5.73 -5.82 -7.42
N HIS A 69 -5.07 -6.25 -8.50
CA HIS A 69 -3.66 -5.95 -8.73
C HIS A 69 -3.43 -4.46 -8.91
N GLU A 70 -4.29 -3.78 -9.67
CA GLU A 70 -4.17 -2.36 -9.89
C GLU A 70 -4.39 -1.55 -8.60
N GLU A 71 -5.35 -1.96 -7.77
CA GLU A 71 -5.60 -1.33 -6.47
C GLU A 71 -4.41 -1.50 -5.53
N ARG A 72 -3.82 -2.70 -5.46
CA ARG A 72 -2.59 -2.94 -4.69
C ARG A 72 -1.44 -2.07 -5.18
N ARG A 73 -1.26 -1.95 -6.50
CA ARG A 73 -0.24 -1.09 -7.10
C ARG A 73 -0.47 0.38 -6.72
N ARG A 74 -1.69 0.89 -6.89
CA ARG A 74 -2.01 2.29 -6.52
C ARG A 74 -1.80 2.55 -5.03
N ARG A 75 -2.15 1.60 -4.17
CA ARG A 75 -1.92 1.71 -2.73
C ARG A 75 -0.42 1.80 -2.43
N HIS A 76 0.38 0.92 -3.00
CA HIS A 76 1.84 0.97 -2.85
C HIS A 76 2.44 2.28 -3.38
N GLU A 77 2.00 2.75 -4.54
CA GLU A 77 2.45 4.05 -5.10
C GLU A 77 2.08 5.23 -4.19
N LYS A 78 0.90 5.20 -3.56
CA LYS A 78 0.51 6.21 -2.57
C LYS A 78 1.35 6.13 -1.29
N GLU A 79 1.61 4.93 -0.78
CA GLU A 79 2.44 4.73 0.41
C GLU A 79 3.88 5.19 0.17
N GLU A 80 4.47 4.86 -0.98
CA GLU A 80 5.82 5.32 -1.35
C GLU A 80 5.88 6.82 -1.59
N LYS A 81 4.85 7.42 -2.21
CA LYS A 81 4.75 8.86 -2.38
C LYS A 81 4.60 9.59 -1.04
N ALA A 82 3.80 9.06 -0.13
CA ALA A 82 3.65 9.62 1.21
C ALA A 82 4.97 9.53 2.00
N ARG A 83 5.69 8.39 1.91
CA ARG A 83 7.02 8.27 2.53
C ARG A 83 8.01 9.28 1.94
N ALA A 84 8.03 9.43 0.61
CA ALA A 84 8.89 10.41 -0.04
C ALA A 84 8.55 11.85 0.38
N GLU A 85 7.26 12.18 0.52
CA GLU A 85 6.80 13.47 1.03
C GLU A 85 7.22 13.69 2.49
N GLU A 86 7.09 12.68 3.36
CA GLU A 86 7.57 12.75 4.77
C GLU A 86 9.10 12.89 4.85
N GLU A 87 9.84 12.22 3.99
CA GLU A 87 11.30 12.38 3.86
C GLU A 87 11.63 13.79 3.38
N ASP A 88 10.98 14.30 2.33
CA ASP A 88 11.18 15.66 1.84
C ASP A 88 10.87 16.71 2.92
N GLU A 89 9.81 16.51 3.72
CA GLU A 89 9.47 17.38 4.86
C GLU A 89 10.57 17.41 5.93
N GLN A 90 11.22 16.27 6.22
CA GLN A 90 12.38 16.22 7.12
C GLN A 90 13.58 17.01 6.58
N HIS A 91 13.70 17.12 5.26
CA HIS A 91 14.76 17.88 4.59
C HIS A 91 14.44 19.38 4.44
N ILE A 92 13.24 19.83 4.83
CA ILE A 92 12.87 21.24 4.84
C ILE A 92 13.26 21.87 6.19
N LEU A 93 14.13 22.87 6.15
CA LEU A 93 14.51 23.64 7.33
C LEU A 93 13.34 24.55 7.80
N PRO A 94 13.32 25.03 9.06
CA PRO A 94 12.27 25.93 9.57
C PRO A 94 12.10 27.25 8.78
N ASN A 95 13.11 27.63 8.00
CA ASN A 95 13.07 28.79 7.10
C ASN A 95 12.49 28.47 5.71
N GLY A 96 12.04 27.24 5.46
CA GLY A 96 11.45 26.79 4.21
C GLY A 96 12.46 26.40 3.12
N ILE A 97 13.77 26.38 3.41
CA ILE A 97 14.80 25.99 2.44
C ILE A 97 14.99 24.46 2.47
N TYR A 98 14.91 23.82 1.31
CA TYR A 98 15.22 22.39 1.15
C TYR A 98 16.73 22.13 1.20
N THR A 99 17.16 21.14 1.97
CA THR A 99 18.58 20.76 2.10
C THR A 99 18.74 19.24 1.99
N THR A 100 19.79 18.77 1.31
CA THR A 100 20.12 17.33 1.24
C THR A 100 21.06 16.87 2.36
N ALA A 101 21.37 17.74 3.33
CA ALA A 101 22.23 17.40 4.46
C ALA A 101 21.43 16.67 5.56
N GLU A 102 21.94 15.55 6.05
CA GLU A 102 21.32 14.81 7.16
C GLU A 102 21.22 15.67 8.44
N GLN A 103 20.07 15.61 9.12
CA GLN A 103 19.90 16.31 10.40
C GLN A 103 20.86 15.73 11.44
N ARG A 104 21.55 16.61 12.16
CA ARG A 104 22.43 16.16 13.25
C ARG A 104 21.57 15.53 14.35
N PRO A 105 21.91 14.33 14.86
CA PRO A 105 21.23 13.79 16.01
C PRO A 105 21.23 14.82 17.16
N ASN A 106 20.05 15.20 17.62
CA ASN A 106 19.86 16.09 18.77
C ASN A 106 20.17 15.31 20.06
N ALA A 107 21.39 14.81 20.21
CA ALA A 107 21.75 13.93 21.32
C ALA A 107 23.22 14.12 21.71
N TYR A 108 23.51 15.29 22.26
CA TYR A 108 24.41 15.38 23.42
C TYR A 108 23.88 16.34 24.49
N ILE A 109 22.64 16.84 24.36
CA ILE A 109 21.97 17.67 25.36
C ILE A 109 20.86 16.80 25.94
N PRO A 110 21.04 16.23 27.14
CA PRO A 110 19.98 15.54 27.84
C PRO A 110 18.74 16.44 27.96
N GLU A 111 17.55 15.88 27.76
CA GLU A 111 16.26 16.58 27.88
C GLU A 111 15.99 17.10 29.31
N ASP A 112 16.69 16.52 30.29
CA ASP A 112 16.65 16.95 31.67
C ASP A 112 17.65 18.10 31.88
N GLU A 113 17.17 19.29 32.26
CA GLU A 113 18.02 20.45 32.61
C GLU A 113 19.06 20.08 33.69
N SER A 114 18.80 19.04 34.49
CA SER A 114 19.69 18.49 35.51
C SER A 114 20.90 17.71 34.96
N ALA A 115 20.82 17.23 33.71
CA ALA A 115 21.71 16.23 33.14
C ALA A 115 22.73 16.81 32.15
N LEU A 116 22.63 18.10 31.79
CA LEU A 116 23.76 18.81 31.21
C LEU A 116 24.95 18.70 32.17
N PRO A 117 26.13 18.22 31.72
CA PRO A 117 27.35 18.22 32.53
C PRO A 117 27.91 19.64 32.63
N LEU A 118 27.06 20.64 32.88
CA LEU A 118 27.54 21.93 33.31
C LEU A 118 28.16 21.70 34.70
N PRO A 119 29.48 21.90 34.86
CA PRO A 119 30.11 21.72 36.16
C PRO A 119 29.42 22.65 37.16
N ARG A 120 28.75 22.08 38.15
CA ARG A 120 28.17 22.87 39.24
C ARG A 120 29.35 23.52 39.98
N PRO A 121 29.45 24.86 40.03
CA PRO A 121 30.52 25.48 40.79
C PRO A 121 30.41 25.02 42.24
N TYR A 122 31.50 24.53 42.83
CA TYR A 122 31.52 23.96 44.19
C TYR A 122 31.21 24.99 45.31
N GLY A 123 30.70 26.17 44.97
CA GLY A 123 30.43 27.27 45.88
C GLY A 123 31.67 27.69 46.65
N ALA A 124 31.46 28.28 47.83
CA ALA A 124 32.54 28.71 48.73
C ALA A 124 33.31 27.54 49.39
N LEU A 125 32.81 26.30 49.26
CA LEU A 125 33.35 25.10 49.91
C LEU A 125 33.86 24.10 48.86
N ALA A 126 34.68 24.58 47.93
CA ALA A 126 35.32 23.71 46.96
C ALA A 126 36.20 22.67 47.68
N PRO A 127 36.12 21.38 47.29
CA PRO A 127 37.01 20.36 47.81
C PRO A 127 38.45 20.76 47.46
N PHE A 128 39.21 21.17 48.47
CA PHE A 128 40.61 21.53 48.31
C PHE A 128 41.49 20.31 48.58
N LYS A 129 42.56 20.15 47.81
CA LYS A 129 43.61 19.18 48.12
C LYS A 129 44.35 19.68 49.35
N PRO A 130 44.40 18.93 50.49
CA PRO A 130 45.22 19.32 51.62
C PRO A 130 46.66 19.54 51.20
N SER A 131 47.25 20.67 51.62
CA SER A 131 48.65 20.96 51.35
C SER A 131 49.54 19.90 52.00
N GLU A 132 50.49 19.36 51.23
CA GLU A 132 51.48 18.43 51.77
C GLU A 132 52.26 19.08 52.92
N PRO A 133 52.59 18.33 53.99
CA PRO A 133 53.25 18.89 55.14
C PRO A 133 54.64 19.40 54.77
N CYS A 134 54.77 20.72 54.61
CA CYS A 134 56.04 21.38 54.31
C CYS A 134 56.93 21.44 55.57
N SER A 135 58.25 21.42 55.40
CA SER A 135 59.23 21.50 56.50
C SER A 135 59.01 22.70 57.43
N ASN A 136 58.45 23.80 56.90
CA ASN A 136 58.12 25.00 57.68
C ASN A 136 56.96 24.83 58.68
N MET A 137 56.15 23.76 58.59
CA MET A 137 55.06 23.50 59.55
C MET A 137 55.56 23.25 60.98
N ARG A 138 56.84 22.87 61.16
CA ARG A 138 57.44 22.66 62.49
C ARG A 138 57.53 23.96 63.31
N HIS A 139 57.50 25.11 62.65
CA HIS A 139 57.57 26.44 63.29
C HIS A 139 56.18 27.02 63.62
N ILE A 140 55.10 26.41 63.13
CA ILE A 140 53.73 26.85 63.40
C ILE A 140 53.29 26.33 64.78
N ARG A 141 53.14 27.22 65.75
CA ARG A 141 52.63 26.89 67.09
C ARG A 141 51.11 26.91 67.10
N LYS A 142 50.47 25.88 67.66
CA LYS A 142 49.01 25.87 67.85
C LYS A 142 48.61 27.05 68.75
N PRO A 143 47.57 27.83 68.40
CA PRO A 143 47.11 28.90 69.26
C PRO A 143 46.58 28.31 70.58
N MET A 144 46.89 28.96 71.70
CA MET A 144 46.23 28.64 72.96
C MET A 144 44.81 29.18 72.91
N ILE A 145 43.83 28.27 72.92
CA ILE A 145 42.42 28.62 72.99
C ILE A 145 42.19 29.18 74.40
N ARG A 146 41.82 30.46 74.49
CA ARG A 146 41.42 31.04 75.78
C ARG A 146 40.08 30.44 76.20
N PRO A 147 39.89 30.07 77.49
CA PRO A 147 38.60 29.62 77.97
C PRO A 147 37.57 30.73 77.75
N ILE A 148 36.41 30.36 77.23
CA ILE A 148 35.29 31.26 77.03
C ILE A 148 34.65 31.46 78.41
N GLU A 149 34.66 32.70 78.90
CA GLU A 149 33.87 33.06 80.08
C GLU A 149 32.40 33.07 79.66
N ILE A 150 31.56 32.29 80.36
CA ILE A 150 30.10 32.22 80.16
C ILE A 150 29.44 33.32 80.99
#